data_AF-A0A521XGR9-F1
#
_entry.id   AF-A0A521XGR9-F1
#
_cell.length_a   1.000
_cell.length_b   1.000
_cell.length_c   1.000
_cell.angle_alpha   90.00
_cell.angle_beta   90.00
_cell.angle_gamma   90.00
#
_symmetry.space_group_name_H-M   'P 1'
#
loop_
_entity.id
_entity.type
_entity.pdbx_description
1 polymer ?
#
loop_
_entity_poly.entity_id
_entity_poly.type
_entity_poly.pdbx_seq_one_letter_code
_entity_poly.pdbx_strand_id
1 'polypeptide(L)'
;MSELQEYWHGIRTRVCPECIEGDGAGNCLLDPVIECPLQKSLPVIVDIITRTKPWKNEYREELFSIICGECKYQTSEGRCGLDEALCAAERYFSGIVQTIESIHNHHYITA
;
A
#
# COMPACT_ATOMS: atom_id res chain seq x y z
N MET A 1 20.20 0.48 4.82
CA MET A 1 18.91 0.16 4.16
C MET A 1 18.32 1.50 3.74
N SER A 2 17.77 1.62 2.54
CA SER A 2 17.14 2.89 2.13
C SER A 2 15.78 3.04 2.81
N GLU A 3 15.28 4.27 2.91
CA GLU A 3 13.99 4.56 3.53
C GLU A 3 12.83 3.76 2.89
N LEU A 4 12.81 3.68 1.55
CA LEU A 4 11.83 2.85 0.81
C LEU A 4 11.93 1.36 1.14
N GLN A 5 13.13 0.84 1.43
CA GLN A 5 13.28 -0.56 1.83
C GLN A 5 12.72 -0.81 3.24
N GLU A 6 12.81 0.16 4.14
CA GLU A 6 12.23 0.09 5.49
C GLU A 6 10.71 0.09 5.42
N TYR A 7 10.11 1.02 4.66
CA TYR A 7 8.66 1.04 4.43
C TYR A 7 8.17 -0.29 3.82
N TRP A 8 8.89 -0.82 2.81
CA TRP A 8 8.53 -2.11 2.22
C TRP A 8 8.59 -3.27 3.21
N HIS A 9 9.64 -3.31 4.03
CA HIS A 9 9.79 -4.34 5.05
C HIS A 9 8.66 -4.30 6.09
N GLY A 10 8.30 -3.10 6.56
CA GLY A 10 7.17 -2.91 7.47
C GLY A 10 5.86 -3.38 6.85
N ILE A 11 5.58 -2.98 5.61
CA ILE A 11 4.35 -3.37 4.90
C ILE A 11 4.27 -4.88 4.76
N ARG A 12 5.35 -5.54 4.33
CA ARG A 12 5.36 -7.01 4.23
C ARG A 12 5.07 -7.69 5.56
N THR A 13 5.69 -7.21 6.62
CA THR A 13 5.50 -7.76 7.98
C THR A 13 4.07 -7.60 8.46
N ARG A 14 3.41 -6.48 8.13
CA ARG A 14 2.05 -6.18 8.59
C ARG A 14 0.95 -6.76 7.70
N VAL A 15 1.11 -6.72 6.38
CA VAL A 15 0.06 -6.97 5.39
C VAL A 15 0.13 -8.37 4.81
N CYS A 16 1.32 -8.88 4.48
CA CYS A 16 1.45 -10.18 3.82
C CYS A 16 0.86 -11.37 4.62
N PRO A 17 0.90 -11.41 5.97
CA PRO A 17 0.23 -12.47 6.74
C PRO A 17 -1.30 -12.52 6.55
N GLU A 18 -1.94 -11.41 6.20
CA GLU A 18 -3.40 -11.33 5.98
C GLU A 18 -3.76 -11.27 4.49
N CYS A 19 -2.74 -11.25 3.62
CA CYS A 19 -2.90 -11.17 2.17
C CYS A 19 -3.48 -12.47 1.63
N ILE A 20 -4.41 -12.39 0.67
CA ILE A 20 -4.96 -13.56 -0.02
C ILE A 20 -3.88 -14.32 -0.81
N GLU A 21 -2.89 -13.60 -1.32
CA GLU A 21 -1.70 -14.17 -1.98
C GLU A 21 -0.58 -14.45 -0.97
N GLY A 22 -0.84 -14.37 0.32
CA GLY A 22 0.12 -14.65 1.38
C GLY A 22 0.00 -16.07 1.89
N ASP A 23 1.07 -16.58 2.52
CA ASP A 23 1.08 -17.89 3.19
C ASP A 23 0.67 -17.82 4.67
N GLY A 24 0.29 -16.64 5.18
CA GLY A 24 0.01 -16.42 6.60
C GLY A 24 1.24 -16.22 7.48
N ALA A 25 2.45 -16.47 6.99
CA ALA A 25 3.73 -16.24 7.68
C ALA A 25 4.46 -14.98 7.16
N GLY A 26 3.84 -14.23 6.25
CA GLY A 26 4.38 -13.01 5.66
C GLY A 26 5.14 -13.23 4.35
N ASN A 27 5.13 -14.45 3.80
CA ASN A 27 5.67 -14.71 2.48
C ASN A 27 4.61 -14.46 1.40
N CYS A 28 5.07 -14.03 0.22
CA CYS A 28 4.23 -13.83 -0.95
C CYS A 28 4.21 -15.10 -1.80
N LEU A 29 3.03 -15.57 -2.16
CA LEU A 29 2.77 -16.73 -3.02
C LEU A 29 2.47 -16.34 -4.47
N LEU A 30 2.50 -15.05 -4.81
CA LEU A 30 2.47 -14.61 -6.21
C LEU A 30 3.64 -15.22 -6.98
N ASP A 31 3.41 -15.52 -8.26
CA ASP A 31 4.47 -15.96 -9.16
C ASP A 31 5.64 -14.96 -9.13
N PRO A 32 6.89 -15.41 -8.97
CA PRO A 32 8.07 -14.54 -8.94
C PRO A 32 8.24 -13.63 -10.16
N VAL A 33 7.64 -13.95 -11.31
CA VAL A 33 7.67 -13.07 -12.49
C VAL A 33 6.66 -11.92 -12.41
N ILE A 34 5.70 -11.98 -11.49
CA ILE A 34 4.69 -10.95 -11.26
C ILE A 34 5.19 -10.01 -10.18
N GLU A 35 5.45 -8.75 -10.55
CA GLU A 35 5.73 -7.72 -9.56
C GLU A 35 4.49 -7.45 -8.70
N CYS A 36 4.67 -7.46 -7.37
CA CYS A 36 3.59 -7.16 -6.44
C CYS A 36 3.08 -5.73 -6.69
N PRO A 37 1.76 -5.51 -6.91
CA PRO A 37 1.22 -4.18 -7.17
C PRO A 37 1.52 -3.16 -6.06
N LEU A 38 1.48 -3.60 -4.79
CA LEU A 38 1.85 -2.73 -3.66
C LEU A 38 3.33 -2.34 -3.68
N GLN A 39 4.21 -3.26 -4.09
CA GLN A 39 5.64 -2.99 -4.20
C GLN A 39 5.92 -2.03 -5.37
N LYS A 40 5.27 -2.25 -6.52
CA LYS A 40 5.38 -1.39 -7.70
C LYS A 40 4.98 0.06 -7.39
N SER A 41 3.84 0.24 -6.70
CA SER A 41 3.30 1.56 -6.36
C SER A 41 3.91 2.17 -5.09
N LEU A 42 4.84 1.47 -4.43
CA LEU A 42 5.37 1.86 -3.12
C LEU A 42 5.93 3.29 -3.08
N PRO A 43 6.75 3.76 -4.04
CA PRO A 43 7.31 5.12 -3.98
C PRO A 43 6.23 6.20 -3.93
N VAL A 44 5.16 6.02 -4.71
CA VAL A 44 4.07 6.99 -4.80
C VAL A 44 3.19 6.94 -3.55
N ILE A 45 2.90 5.74 -3.03
CA ILE A 45 2.17 5.55 -1.78
C ILE A 45 2.88 6.27 -0.62
N VAL A 46 4.20 6.08 -0.52
CA VAL A 46 5.03 6.73 0.51
C VAL A 46 5.02 8.25 0.35
N ASP A 47 5.24 8.78 -0.86
CA ASP A 47 5.21 10.24 -1.11
C ASP A 47 3.90 10.87 -0.61
N ILE A 48 2.76 10.29 -1.01
CA ILE A 48 1.43 10.82 -0.65
C ILE A 48 1.20 10.82 0.85
N ILE A 49 1.48 9.69 1.52
CA ILE A 49 1.24 9.54 2.97
C ILE A 49 2.17 10.45 3.77
N THR A 50 3.42 10.60 3.36
CA THR A 50 4.43 11.36 4.09
C THR A 50 4.38 12.87 3.84
N ARG A 51 3.86 13.30 2.68
CA ARG A 51 3.70 14.72 2.33
C ARG A 51 2.56 15.41 3.09
N THR A 52 1.65 14.64 3.69
CA THR A 52 0.39 15.16 4.27
C THR A 52 0.41 15.09 5.80
N LYS A 53 0.26 16.24 6.47
CA LYS A 53 -0.02 16.33 7.93
C LYS A 53 -1.29 15.52 8.29
N PRO A 54 -1.48 15.09 9.55
CA PRO A 54 -2.17 13.84 9.87
C PRO A 54 -3.69 13.93 9.74
N TRP A 55 -4.25 13.77 8.54
CA TRP A 55 -5.68 13.56 8.33
C TRP A 55 -5.94 12.40 7.36
N LYS A 56 -6.22 11.23 7.95
CA LYS A 56 -6.44 9.91 7.33
C LYS A 56 -7.47 9.81 6.21
N ASN A 57 -8.27 10.85 5.97
CA ASN A 57 -9.35 10.81 4.98
C ASN A 57 -8.98 11.52 3.67
N GLU A 58 -7.99 12.41 3.65
CA GLU A 58 -7.75 13.30 2.50
C GLU A 58 -6.91 12.65 1.38
N TYR A 59 -5.97 11.77 1.72
CA TYR A 59 -5.13 11.13 0.72
C TYR A 59 -5.68 9.81 0.17
N ARG A 60 -6.84 9.33 0.66
CA ARG A 60 -7.46 8.10 0.13
C ARG A 60 -7.83 8.28 -1.33
N GLU A 61 -8.53 9.34 -1.70
CA GLU A 61 -8.97 9.54 -3.08
C GLU A 61 -7.77 9.69 -4.04
N GLU A 62 -6.73 10.43 -3.64
CA GLU A 62 -5.51 10.59 -4.43
C GLU A 62 -4.79 9.25 -4.63
N LEU A 63 -4.59 8.48 -3.56
CA LEU A 63 -3.91 7.19 -3.60
C LEU A 63 -4.68 6.17 -4.44
N PHE A 64 -6.00 6.13 -4.30
CA PHE A 64 -6.83 5.22 -5.10
C PHE A 64 -6.94 5.65 -6.56
N SER A 65 -6.94 6.95 -6.86
CA SER A 65 -6.90 7.44 -8.24
C SER A 65 -5.65 6.94 -8.97
N ILE A 66 -4.49 7.00 -8.30
CA ILE A 66 -3.22 6.55 -8.87
C ILE A 66 -3.16 5.02 -9.00
N ILE A 67 -3.50 4.28 -7.94
CA ILE A 67 -3.47 2.82 -7.97
C ILE A 67 -4.50 2.28 -8.98
N CYS A 68 -5.72 2.83 -8.99
CA CYS A 68 -6.77 2.39 -9.90
C CYS A 68 -6.45 2.76 -11.35
N GLY A 69 -5.83 3.92 -11.61
CA GLY A 69 -5.46 4.39 -12.96
C GLY A 69 -4.56 3.44 -13.75
N GLU A 70 -3.79 2.60 -13.06
CA GLU A 70 -2.95 1.55 -13.66
C GLU A 70 -3.49 0.13 -13.45
N CYS A 71 -4.67 -0.01 -12.82
CA CYS A 71 -5.23 -1.30 -12.45
C CYS A 71 -5.96 -1.95 -13.62
N LYS A 72 -5.65 -3.22 -13.93
CA LYS A 72 -6.34 -3.98 -14.99
C LYS A 72 -7.85 -4.19 -14.74
N TYR A 73 -8.31 -3.98 -13.49
CA TYR A 73 -9.70 -4.10 -13.09
C TYR A 73 -10.46 -2.76 -13.12
N GLN A 74 -9.82 -1.68 -13.57
CA GLN A 74 -10.48 -0.40 -13.81
C GLN A 74 -11.59 -0.54 -14.87
N THR A 75 -12.72 0.14 -14.64
CA THR A 75 -13.75 0.32 -15.66
C THR A 75 -13.34 1.37 -16.68
N SER A 76 -14.02 1.43 -17.83
CA SER A 76 -13.80 2.49 -18.83
C SER A 76 -14.00 3.92 -18.32
N GLU A 77 -14.61 4.08 -17.14
CA GLU A 77 -14.85 5.37 -16.48
C GLU A 77 -13.84 5.68 -15.37
N GLY A 78 -12.76 4.90 -15.23
CA GLY A 78 -11.71 5.13 -14.23
C GLY A 78 -12.07 4.67 -12.81
N ARG A 79 -13.15 3.89 -12.65
CA ARG A 79 -13.59 3.38 -11.33
C ARG A 79 -13.07 1.96 -11.10
N CYS A 80 -12.90 1.55 -9.84
CA CYS A 80 -12.57 0.16 -9.54
C CYS A 80 -13.75 -0.75 -9.93
N GLY A 81 -13.50 -1.76 -10.77
CA GLY A 81 -14.52 -2.73 -11.20
C GLY A 81 -14.70 -3.91 -10.24
N LEU A 82 -14.03 -3.91 -9.09
CA LEU A 82 -14.15 -4.93 -8.05
C LEU A 82 -15.03 -4.41 -6.90
N ASP A 83 -15.71 -5.34 -6.23
CA ASP A 83 -16.27 -5.09 -4.89
C ASP A 83 -15.15 -4.66 -3.93
N GLU A 84 -15.44 -3.73 -3.01
CA GLU A 84 -14.48 -3.23 -2.02
C GLU A 84 -13.81 -4.36 -1.24
N ALA A 85 -14.54 -5.42 -0.90
CA ALA A 85 -14.02 -6.58 -0.17
C ALA A 85 -12.99 -7.40 -0.98
N LEU A 86 -13.00 -7.25 -2.31
CA LEU A 86 -12.11 -7.94 -3.25
C LEU A 86 -10.93 -7.07 -3.69
N CYS A 87 -10.99 -5.75 -3.47
CA CYS A 87 -9.90 -4.85 -3.80
C CYS A 87 -8.79 -4.94 -2.75
N ALA A 88 -7.62 -5.48 -3.12
CA ALA A 88 -6.47 -5.59 -2.21
C ALA A 88 -5.99 -4.22 -1.72
N ALA A 89 -6.00 -3.20 -2.58
CA ALA A 89 -5.63 -1.84 -2.19
C ALA A 89 -6.56 -1.30 -1.10
N GLU A 90 -7.87 -1.51 -1.23
CA GLU A 90 -8.89 -1.16 -0.23
C GLU A 90 -8.70 -1.95 1.07
N ARG A 91 -8.67 -3.28 0.94
CA ARG A 91 -8.63 -4.20 2.06
C ARG A 91 -7.44 -3.96 2.99
N TYR A 92 -6.27 -3.65 2.43
CA TYR A 92 -5.05 -3.46 3.21
C TYR A 92 -4.68 -1.99 3.44
N PHE A 93 -5.48 -1.04 2.92
CA PHE A 93 -5.19 0.40 2.96
C PHE A 93 -4.82 0.89 4.36
N SER A 94 -5.67 0.59 5.34
CA SER A 94 -5.46 1.05 6.72
C SER A 94 -4.17 0.51 7.35
N GLY A 95 -3.77 -0.72 7.02
CA GLY A 95 -2.55 -1.33 7.50
C GLY A 95 -1.29 -0.73 6.85
N ILE A 96 -1.37 -0.43 5.55
CA ILE A 96 -0.30 0.25 4.79
C ILE A 96 -0.06 1.64 5.37
N VAL A 97 -1.13 2.43 5.53
CA VAL A 97 -1.09 3.80 6.08
C VAL A 97 -0.48 3.80 7.47
N GLN A 98 -1.01 3.00 8.40
CA GLN A 98 -0.51 2.94 9.77
C GLN A 98 0.97 2.55 9.84
N THR A 99 1.41 1.66 8.96
CA THR A 99 2.81 1.22 8.91
C THR A 99 3.73 2.36 8.46
N ILE A 100 3.37 3.05 7.38
CA ILE A 100 4.15 4.17 6.86
C ILE A 100 4.16 5.32 7.86
N GLU A 101 2.99 5.71 8.39
CA GLU A 101 2.89 6.76 9.42
C GLU A 101 3.74 6.42 10.66
N SER A 102 3.72 5.16 11.11
CA SER A 102 4.52 4.72 12.26
C SER A 102 6.02 4.86 11.97
N ILE A 103 6.51 4.28 10.88
CA ILE A 103 7.94 4.33 10.52
C ILE A 103 8.38 5.79 10.31
N HIS A 104 7.61 6.55 9.54
CA HIS A 104 7.89 7.96 9.26
C HIS A 104 7.97 8.74 10.56
N ASN A 105 6.94 8.71 11.42
CA ASN A 105 6.94 9.46 12.68
C ASN A 105 8.09 9.08 13.61
N HIS A 106 8.53 7.81 13.65
CA HIS A 106 9.71 7.44 14.44
C HIS A 106 10.96 8.20 13.96
N HIS A 107 11.18 8.33 12.65
CA HIS A 107 12.31 9.10 12.11
C HIS A 107 12.29 10.57 12.53
N TYR A 108 11.11 11.21 12.61
CA TYR A 108 10.98 12.63 12.99
C TYR A 108 10.84 12.90 14.50
N ILE A 109 10.70 11.87 15.32
CA ILE A 109 10.76 12.00 16.79
C ILE A 109 12.20 11.83 17.31
N THR A 110 13.05 11.12 16.58
CA THR A 110 14.46 10.87 16.94
C THR A 110 15.49 11.77 16.23
N ALA A 111 15.04 12.69 15.36
CA ALA A 111 15.87 13.67 14.65
C ALA A 111 15.76 15.07 15.29
#